data_AF-A0A2G9UK71-F1
#
_entry.id   AF-A0A2G9UK71-F1
#
_cell.length_a   1.000
_cell.length_b   1.000
_cell.length_c   1.000
_cell.angle_alpha   90.00
_cell.angle_beta   90.00
_cell.angle_gamma   90.00
#
_symmetry.space_group_name_H-M   'P 1'
#
loop_
_entity.id
_entity.type
_entity.pdbx_description
1 polymer ?
#
loop_
_entity_poly.entity_id
_entity_poly.type
_entity_poly.pdbx_seq_one_letter_code
_entity_poly.pdbx_strand_id
1 'polypeptide(L)'
;MPPDVLQKQFSLTEPKHEPIQAIVIDLSAVPQIDYTGAQCIIEVFNEQRSRGITVLFAAAPLQLLARLESVLAENNSSILTNFYPSIDDALNNIK
;
A
#
# COMPACT_ATOMS: atom_id res chain seq x y z
N MET A 1 45.45 28.93 6.56
CA MET A 1 44.29 28.10 6.92
C MET A 1 44.59 26.70 6.44
N PRO A 2 44.68 25.68 7.30
CA PRO A 2 45.06 24.34 6.86
C PRO A 2 43.93 23.68 6.06
N PRO A 3 44.23 22.75 5.14
CA PRO A 3 43.24 22.16 4.22
C PRO A 3 42.16 21.32 4.93
N ASP A 4 42.40 20.97 6.19
CA ASP A 4 41.58 20.04 6.98
C ASP A 4 40.22 20.61 7.41
N VAL A 5 39.98 21.91 7.18
CA VAL A 5 38.70 22.57 7.53
C VAL A 5 37.63 22.34 6.44
N LEU A 6 38.02 21.99 5.21
CA LEU A 6 37.08 21.78 4.10
C LEU A 6 36.50 20.36 4.04
N GLN A 7 37.00 19.41 4.84
CA GLN A 7 36.53 18.01 4.84
C GLN A 7 35.31 17.76 5.75
N LYS A 8 34.82 18.76 6.49
CA LYS A 8 33.71 18.63 7.45
C LYS A 8 32.42 19.33 7.00
N GLN A 9 31.88 19.07 5.81
CA GLN A 9 30.47 19.46 5.60
C GLN A 9 29.66 18.78 4.50
N PHE A 10 30.05 17.60 4.04
CA PHE A 10 29.13 16.74 3.29
C PHE A 10 29.19 15.34 3.88
N SER A 11 28.45 15.15 4.98
CA SER A 11 28.11 13.83 5.46
C SER A 11 27.27 13.15 4.36
N LEU A 12 27.91 12.30 3.57
CA LEU A 12 27.29 11.36 2.63
C LEU A 12 26.60 10.22 3.40
N THR A 13 25.90 10.54 4.48
CA THR A 13 24.98 9.59 5.07
C THR A 13 23.82 9.49 4.10
N GLU A 14 23.82 8.43 3.28
CA GLU A 14 22.62 7.96 2.59
C GLU A 14 21.45 8.08 3.57
N PRO A 15 20.33 8.72 3.19
CA PRO A 15 19.19 8.78 4.08
C PRO A 15 18.87 7.36 4.51
N LYS A 16 18.93 7.07 5.82
CA LYS A 16 18.44 5.81 6.35
C LYS A 16 16.97 5.76 5.99
N HIS A 17 16.65 5.11 4.89
CA HIS A 17 15.28 4.90 4.48
C HIS A 17 14.64 4.05 5.57
N GLU A 18 13.74 4.67 6.34
CA GLU A 18 12.90 3.92 7.24
C GLU A 18 12.12 2.89 6.42
N PRO A 19 12.03 1.64 6.88
CA PRO A 19 11.30 0.62 6.15
C PRO A 19 9.84 1.03 6.02
N ILE A 20 9.29 0.93 4.80
CA ILE A 20 7.88 1.19 4.55
C ILE A 20 7.06 0.17 5.34
N GLN A 21 6.23 0.65 6.27
CA GLN A 21 5.37 -0.21 7.10
C GLN A 21 4.03 -0.50 6.44
N ALA A 22 3.51 0.47 5.67
CA ALA A 22 2.21 0.34 5.03
C ALA A 22 2.13 1.09 3.71
N ILE A 23 1.22 0.64 2.84
CA ILE A 23 0.82 1.28 1.59
C ILE A 23 -0.69 1.46 1.64
N VAL A 24 -1.15 2.70 1.42
CA VAL A 24 -2.57 3.01 1.26
C VAL A 24 -2.82 3.33 -0.21
N ILE A 25 -3.76 2.60 -0.82
CA ILE A 25 -4.15 2.78 -2.22
C ILE A 25 -5.51 3.48 -2.26
N ASP A 26 -5.53 4.71 -2.77
CA ASP A 26 -6.77 5.44 -3.03
C ASP A 26 -7.43 4.93 -4.32
N LEU A 27 -8.66 4.43 -4.19
CA LEU A 27 -9.46 3.89 -5.28
C LEU A 27 -10.62 4.82 -5.69
N SER A 28 -10.67 6.05 -5.14
CA SER A 28 -11.74 7.02 -5.42
C SER A 28 -11.89 7.36 -6.91
N ALA A 29 -10.77 7.36 -7.64
CA ALA A 29 -10.74 7.64 -9.07
C ALA A 29 -10.93 6.38 -9.96
N VAL A 30 -11.13 5.20 -9.36
CA VAL A 30 -11.27 3.91 -10.07
C VAL A 30 -12.74 3.48 -10.05
N PRO A 31 -13.55 3.87 -11.04
CA PRO A 31 -14.99 3.63 -11.00
C PRO A 31 -15.36 2.16 -11.18
N GLN A 32 -14.54 1.39 -11.90
CA GLN A 32 -14.78 -0.01 -12.24
C GLN A 32 -13.45 -0.76 -12.33
N ILE A 33 -13.51 -2.07 -12.15
CA ILE A 33 -12.37 -2.97 -12.34
C ILE A 33 -12.81 -4.18 -13.14
N ASP A 34 -11.97 -4.64 -14.06
CA ASP A 34 -12.19 -5.87 -14.79
C ASP A 34 -11.62 -7.08 -14.03
N TYR A 35 -11.72 -8.27 -14.61
CA TYR A 35 -11.21 -9.49 -13.98
C TYR A 35 -9.70 -9.43 -13.75
N THR A 36 -8.95 -8.97 -14.74
CA THR A 36 -7.49 -8.93 -14.70
C THR A 36 -6.99 -7.89 -13.69
N GLY A 37 -7.62 -6.72 -13.63
CA GLY A 37 -7.32 -5.72 -12.61
C GLY A 37 -7.62 -6.23 -11.20
N ALA A 38 -8.73 -6.95 -11.01
CA ALA A 38 -9.07 -7.55 -9.72
C ALA A 38 -8.03 -8.59 -9.28
N GLN A 39 -7.58 -9.46 -10.20
CA GLN A 39 -6.46 -10.39 -9.94
C GLN A 39 -5.18 -9.65 -9.59
N CYS A 40 -4.84 -8.59 -10.32
CA CYS A 40 -3.64 -7.79 -10.06
C CYS A 40 -3.66 -7.16 -8.65
N ILE A 41 -4.80 -6.63 -8.19
CA ILE A 41 -4.92 -6.11 -6.82
C ILE A 41 -4.66 -7.20 -5.77
N ILE A 42 -5.19 -8.41 -5.99
CA ILE A 42 -5.00 -9.55 -5.09
C ILE A 42 -3.52 -9.98 -5.06
N GLU A 43 -2.86 -10.04 -6.21
CA GLU A 43 -1.44 -10.36 -6.34
C GLU A 43 -0.57 -9.33 -5.61
N VAL A 44 -0.82 -8.03 -5.82
CA VAL A 44 -0.09 -6.95 -5.14
C VAL A 44 -0.28 -7.04 -3.63
N PHE A 45 -1.52 -7.22 -3.16
CA PHE A 45 -1.81 -7.39 -1.73
C PHE A 45 -1.00 -8.53 -1.12
N ASN A 46 -1.02 -9.70 -1.76
CA ASN A 46 -0.33 -10.89 -1.28
C ASN A 46 1.20 -10.73 -1.32
N GLU A 47 1.74 -10.13 -2.38
CA GLU A 47 3.17 -9.88 -2.51
C GLU A 47 3.67 -8.95 -1.40
N GLN A 48 3.01 -7.82 -1.18
CA GLN A 48 3.43 -6.86 -0.16
C GLN A 48 3.25 -7.42 1.25
N ARG A 49 2.15 -8.14 1.52
CA ARG A 49 1.92 -8.83 2.78
C ARG A 49 3.03 -9.85 3.09
N SER A 50 3.50 -10.58 2.08
CA SER A 50 4.60 -11.54 2.26
C SER A 50 5.94 -10.88 2.65
N ARG A 51 6.08 -9.58 2.37
CA ARG A 51 7.22 -8.73 2.76
C ARG A 51 7.00 -8.03 4.10
N GLY A 52 5.88 -8.29 4.78
CA GLY A 52 5.54 -7.63 6.05
C GLY A 52 5.02 -6.20 5.90
N ILE A 53 4.63 -5.79 4.68
CA ILE A 53 4.07 -4.47 4.40
C ILE A 53 2.54 -4.57 4.43
N THR A 54 1.90 -3.75 5.25
CA THR A 54 0.45 -3.68 5.34
C THR A 54 -0.11 -2.93 4.12
N VAL A 55 -1.03 -3.54 3.38
CA VAL A 55 -1.72 -2.88 2.24
C VAL A 55 -3.16 -2.62 2.61
N LEU A 56 -3.58 -1.37 2.47
CA LEU A 56 -4.92 -0.89 2.78
C LEU A 56 -5.50 -0.17 1.55
N PHE A 57 -6.81 -0.27 1.36
CA PHE A 57 -7.52 0.31 0.24
C PHE A 57 -8.51 1.34 0.76
N ALA A 58 -8.47 2.55 0.21
CA ALA A 58 -9.32 3.65 0.62
C ALA A 58 -10.32 4.01 -0.48
N ALA A 59 -11.50 4.46 -0.07
CA ALA A 59 -12.51 5.06 -0.94
C ALA A 59 -12.91 4.19 -2.16
N ALA A 60 -12.91 2.87 -2.00
CA ALA A 60 -13.29 1.94 -3.05
C ALA A 60 -14.81 2.01 -3.34
N PRO A 61 -15.24 2.19 -4.59
CA PRO A 61 -16.64 2.08 -4.95
C PRO A 61 -17.19 0.67 -4.66
N LEU A 62 -18.46 0.58 -4.24
CA LEU A 62 -19.11 -0.70 -3.93
C LEU A 62 -19.07 -1.70 -5.09
N GLN A 63 -19.15 -1.22 -6.34
CA GLN A 63 -19.07 -2.08 -7.52
C GLN A 63 -17.69 -2.75 -7.68
N LEU A 64 -16.61 -2.03 -7.32
CA LEU A 64 -15.25 -2.56 -7.32
C LEU A 64 -15.11 -3.66 -6.26
N LEU A 65 -15.61 -3.40 -5.05
CA LEU A 65 -15.65 -4.38 -3.96
C LEU A 65 -16.40 -5.66 -4.35
N ALA A 66 -17.62 -5.52 -4.88
CA ALA A 66 -18.42 -6.67 -5.33
C ALA A 66 -17.70 -7.48 -6.43
N ARG A 67 -16.96 -6.79 -7.33
CA ARG A 67 -16.17 -7.47 -8.35
C ARG A 67 -14.99 -8.23 -7.74
N LEU A 68 -14.26 -7.63 -6.81
CA LEU A 68 -13.20 -8.33 -6.08
C LEU A 68 -13.73 -9.56 -5.36
N GLU A 69 -14.82 -9.43 -4.61
CA GLU A 69 -15.50 -10.56 -3.93
C GLU A 69 -15.82 -11.71 -4.88
N SER A 70 -16.30 -11.41 -6.09
CA SER A 70 -16.62 -12.43 -7.09
C SER A 70 -15.40 -13.18 -7.66
N VAL A 71 -14.20 -12.61 -7.52
CA VAL A 71 -12.94 -13.16 -8.05
C VAL A 71 -12.10 -13.84 -6.95
N LEU A 72 -12.40 -13.57 -5.68
CA LEU A 72 -11.67 -14.13 -4.54
C LEU A 72 -11.91 -15.63 -4.40
N ALA A 73 -10.81 -16.39 -4.38
CA ALA A 73 -10.81 -17.74 -3.85
C ALA A 73 -10.95 -17.72 -2.32
N GLU A 74 -11.50 -18.77 -1.71
CA GLU A 74 -11.80 -18.87 -0.27
C GLU A 74 -10.61 -18.45 0.64
N ASN A 75 -9.38 -18.71 0.20
CA ASN A 75 -8.15 -18.45 0.94
C ASN A 75 -7.71 -16.97 0.96
N ASN A 76 -8.28 -16.10 0.11
CA ASN A 76 -7.90 -14.70 -0.03
C ASN A 76 -8.88 -13.72 0.62
N SER A 77 -9.91 -14.21 1.32
CA SER A 77 -10.95 -13.39 1.97
C SER A 77 -10.41 -12.31 2.92
N SER A 78 -9.19 -12.50 3.46
CA SER A 78 -8.52 -11.51 4.32
C SER A 78 -8.21 -10.17 3.65
N ILE A 79 -8.23 -10.06 2.32
CA ILE A 79 -8.05 -8.76 1.65
C ILE A 79 -9.22 -7.81 1.93
N LEU A 80 -10.44 -8.35 2.06
CA LEU A 80 -11.67 -7.57 2.21
C LEU A 80 -11.71 -6.80 3.54
N THR A 81 -10.98 -7.26 4.56
CA THR A 81 -10.88 -6.55 5.85
C THR A 81 -9.98 -5.32 5.81
N ASN A 82 -9.33 -5.04 4.67
CA ASN A 82 -8.40 -3.93 4.50
C ASN A 82 -8.98 -2.78 3.65
N PHE A 83 -10.30 -2.77 3.42
CA PHE A 83 -10.99 -1.70 2.71
C PHE A 83 -11.64 -0.73 3.70
N TYR A 84 -11.41 0.57 3.46
CA TYR A 84 -11.85 1.66 4.33
C TYR A 84 -12.58 2.75 3.54
N PRO A 85 -13.54 3.47 4.16
CA PRO A 85 -14.31 4.52 3.50
C PRO A 85 -13.46 5.70 3.01
N SER A 86 -12.38 6.02 3.71
CA SER A 86 -11.48 7.14 3.40
C SER A 86 -10.00 6.79 3.62
N ILE A 87 -9.12 7.68 3.16
CA ILE A 87 -7.68 7.56 3.41
C ILE A 87 -7.39 7.68 4.92
N ASP A 88 -8.05 8.62 5.61
CA ASP A 88 -7.88 8.81 7.05
C ASP A 88 -8.29 7.56 7.85
N ASP A 89 -9.39 6.92 7.47
CA ASP A 89 -9.82 5.66 8.09
C ASP A 89 -8.79 4.54 7.89
N ALA A 90 -8.19 4.44 6.69
CA ALA A 90 -7.12 3.49 6.43
C ALA A 90 -5.88 3.79 7.31
N LEU A 91 -5.44 5.05 7.35
CA LEU A 91 -4.28 5.46 8.15
C LEU A 91 -4.45 5.14 9.64
N ASN A 92 -5.65 5.33 10.18
CA ASN A 92 -5.99 5.00 11.58
C ASN A 92 -5.97 3.51 11.90
N ASN A 93 -5.88 2.64 10.89
CA ASN A 93 -5.88 1.19 11.03
C ASN A 93 -4.55 0.53 10.61
N ILE A 94 -3.50 1.32 10.35
CA ILE A 94 -2.15 0.80 10.18
C ILE A 94 -1.68 0.18 11.51
N LYS A 95 -1.19 -1.06 11.45
CA LYS A 95 -0.70 -1.83 12.60
C LYS A 95 0.81 -1.91 12.61
#